data_AF-A0A973P891-F1
#
_entry.id   AF-A0A973P891-F1
#
_cell.length_a   1.000
_cell.length_b   1.000
_cell.length_c   1.000
_cell.angle_alpha   90.00
_cell.angle_beta   90.00
_cell.angle_gamma   90.00
#
_symmetry.space_group_name_H-M   'P 1'
#
loop_
_entity.id
_entity.type
_entity.pdbx_description
1 polymer ?
#
loop_
_entity_poly.entity_id
_entity_poly.type
_entity_poly.pdbx_seq_one_letter_code
_entity_poly.pdbx_strand_id
1 'polypeptide(L)'
;MKLSYRNEEGARLGSLLWEFGPGWRMISSAMLGGGIGPRAWVLNAQVVAGYARMDPVEHLASLGPAGSPGVGMMTAASVDRYVSSSDGGVDVTATVGLRVPTWAAAPEGFQDPELAPIRVGTINILAVLPVAMTDAALVNAVMTVTEAKTQALLEEGYAGTGTASDAV
;
A
#
# COMPACT_ATOMS: atom_id res chain seq x y z
N MET A 1 -4.63 13.17 7.29
CA MET A 1 -3.42 12.66 6.62
C MET A 1 -2.28 13.62 6.85
N LYS A 2 -1.08 13.11 7.17
CA LYS A 2 0.14 13.90 7.34
C LYS A 2 1.25 13.30 6.48
N LEU A 3 1.81 14.12 5.58
CA LEU A 3 3.05 13.80 4.87
C LEU A 3 4.23 14.29 5.72
N SER A 4 5.17 13.40 6.02
CA SER A 4 6.42 13.73 6.71
C SER A 4 7.60 13.15 5.95
N TYR A 5 8.81 13.59 6.31
CA TYR A 5 10.05 13.10 5.72
C TYR A 5 11.04 12.71 6.81
N ARG A 6 11.83 11.67 6.55
CA ARG A 6 12.96 11.24 7.37
C ARG A 6 14.20 11.07 6.49
N ASN A 7 15.38 11.15 7.11
CA ASN A 7 16.64 10.78 6.46
C ASN A 7 17.05 9.40 6.96
N GLU A 8 17.24 8.46 6.05
CA GLU A 8 17.55 7.06 6.33
C GLU A 8 18.43 6.54 5.19
N GLU A 9 19.54 5.85 5.53
CA GLU A 9 20.51 5.32 4.54
C GLU A 9 21.00 6.37 3.51
N GLY A 10 21.12 7.63 3.93
CA GLY A 10 21.54 8.74 3.07
C GLY A 10 20.47 9.23 2.07
N ALA A 11 19.25 8.69 2.13
CA ALA A 11 18.11 9.10 1.33
C ALA A 11 17.08 9.88 2.17
N ARG A 12 16.45 10.89 1.55
CA ARG A 12 15.28 11.58 2.11
C ARG A 12 14.02 10.83 1.69
N LEU A 13 13.35 10.18 2.64
CA LEU A 13 12.21 9.30 2.40
C LEU A 13 10.94 9.89 2.99
N GLY A 14 9.84 9.89 2.22
CA GLY A 14 8.54 10.34 2.68
C GLY A 14 7.76 9.28 3.45
N SER A 15 6.77 9.72 4.23
CA SER A 15 5.77 8.85 4.84
C SER A 15 4.41 9.55 4.84
N LEU A 16 3.35 8.81 4.50
CA LEU A 16 1.97 9.24 4.71
C LEU A 16 1.38 8.54 5.93
N LEU A 17 0.90 9.33 6.89
CA LEU A 17 0.29 8.85 8.13
C LEU A 17 -1.17 9.30 8.23
N TRP A 18 -2.04 8.37 8.57
CA TRP A 18 -3.43 8.61 8.96
C TRP A 18 -3.62 8.14 10.40
N GLU A 19 -4.10 9.04 11.25
CA GLU A 19 -4.43 8.75 12.65
C GLU A 19 -5.95 8.85 12.78
N PHE A 20 -6.59 7.69 12.86
CA PHE A 20 -8.05 7.55 12.93
C PHE A 20 -8.54 7.52 14.38
N GLY A 21 -7.68 7.14 15.33
CA GLY A 21 -8.02 6.95 16.73
C GLY A 21 -8.70 5.59 17.00
N PRO A 22 -9.15 5.35 18.25
CA PRO A 22 -9.80 4.09 18.61
C PRO A 22 -11.17 3.94 17.93
N GLY A 23 -11.68 2.70 17.88
CA GLY A 23 -13.03 2.39 17.36
C GLY A 23 -13.07 2.04 15.87
N TRP A 24 -11.94 2.16 15.17
CA TRP A 24 -11.82 1.76 13.77
C TRP A 24 -11.52 0.28 13.62
N ARG A 25 -12.12 -0.30 12.58
CA ARG A 25 -11.96 -1.68 12.18
C ARG A 25 -11.39 -1.70 10.76
N MET A 26 -10.30 -2.44 10.55
CA MET A 26 -9.60 -2.48 9.26
C MET A 26 -9.33 -3.92 8.82
N ILE A 27 -9.13 -4.09 7.52
CA ILE A 27 -8.51 -5.26 6.88
C ILE A 27 -7.30 -4.76 6.11
N SER A 28 -6.19 -5.49 6.11
CA SER A 28 -5.06 -5.14 5.26
C SER A 28 -4.21 -6.34 4.87
N SER A 29 -3.56 -6.28 3.70
CA SER A 29 -2.51 -7.22 3.29
C SER A 29 -1.11 -6.78 3.73
N ALA A 30 -0.97 -5.65 4.41
CA ALA A 30 0.32 -5.10 4.79
C ALA A 30 1.08 -5.96 5.82
N MET A 31 2.41 -5.84 5.83
CA MET A 31 3.28 -6.65 6.70
C MET A 31 3.05 -6.37 8.18
N LEU A 32 2.93 -5.10 8.56
CA LEU A 32 2.55 -4.71 9.92
C LEU A 32 1.04 -4.51 9.97
N GLY A 33 0.39 -5.19 10.92
CA GLY A 33 -1.03 -5.01 11.16
C GLY A 33 -1.95 -5.65 10.13
N GLY A 34 -1.42 -6.54 9.28
CA GLY A 34 -2.20 -7.30 8.31
C GLY A 34 -3.29 -8.17 8.92
N GLY A 35 -4.17 -8.66 8.05
CA GLY A 35 -5.41 -9.31 8.44
C GLY A 35 -6.46 -8.33 8.92
N ILE A 36 -7.43 -8.88 9.65
CA ILE A 36 -8.66 -8.21 10.05
C ILE A 36 -8.55 -7.85 11.54
N GLY A 37 -8.80 -6.58 11.91
CA GLY A 37 -8.84 -6.22 13.34
C GLY A 37 -8.95 -4.73 13.64
N PRO A 38 -8.98 -4.36 14.94
CA PRO A 38 -8.99 -2.96 15.35
C PRO A 38 -7.63 -2.31 15.11
N ARG A 39 -7.65 -1.09 14.57
CA ARG A 39 -6.44 -0.31 14.23
C ARG A 39 -6.74 1.17 14.47
N ALA A 40 -5.74 1.94 14.89
CA ALA A 40 -5.88 3.35 15.18
C ALA A 40 -5.17 4.25 14.15
N TRP A 41 -4.27 3.68 13.35
CA TRP A 41 -3.51 4.42 12.35
C TRP A 41 -3.11 3.54 11.17
N VAL A 42 -2.83 4.21 10.04
CA VAL A 42 -2.26 3.62 8.83
C VAL A 42 -1.03 4.44 8.43
N LEU A 43 0.08 3.76 8.13
CA LEU A 43 1.33 4.35 7.66
C LEU A 43 1.67 3.76 6.29
N ASN A 44 1.94 4.60 5.30
CA ASN A 44 2.58 4.21 4.05
C ASN A 44 3.98 4.83 4.01
N ALA A 45 5.00 4.03 4.30
CA ALA A 45 6.37 4.48 4.45
C ALA A 45 7.16 4.25 3.15
N GLN A 46 7.78 5.31 2.64
CA GLN A 46 8.74 5.16 1.56
C GLN A 46 10.01 4.49 2.07
N VAL A 47 10.55 3.58 1.28
CA VAL A 47 11.84 2.89 1.48
C VAL A 47 12.73 3.08 0.26
N VAL A 48 14.05 2.92 0.43
CA VAL A 48 14.99 2.97 -0.70
C VAL A 48 14.71 1.85 -1.71
N ALA A 49 15.05 2.09 -2.97
CA ALA A 49 15.03 1.04 -3.98
C ALA A 49 16.05 -0.04 -3.59
N GLY A 50 15.59 -1.29 -3.43
CA GLY A 50 16.44 -2.39 -2.94
C GLY A 50 16.44 -2.57 -1.43
N TYR A 51 15.43 -2.04 -0.72
CA TYR A 51 15.20 -2.34 0.70
C TYR A 51 15.40 -3.83 1.01
N ALA A 52 16.37 -4.13 1.90
CA ALA A 52 16.83 -5.48 2.18
C ALA A 52 16.91 -5.79 3.69
N ARG A 53 16.29 -4.95 4.53
CA ARG A 53 16.21 -5.22 5.97
C ARG A 53 15.45 -6.51 6.23
N MET A 54 15.93 -7.27 7.20
CA MET A 54 15.35 -8.55 7.62
C MET A 54 14.34 -8.42 8.77
N ASP A 55 14.16 -7.19 9.29
CA ASP A 55 13.25 -6.81 10.37
C ASP A 55 12.16 -5.79 9.93
N PRO A 56 11.48 -5.98 8.78
CA PRO A 56 10.56 -4.98 8.22
C PRO A 56 9.39 -4.59 9.12
N VAL A 57 8.91 -5.51 9.95
CA VAL A 57 7.80 -5.25 10.87
C VAL A 57 8.25 -4.37 12.02
N GLU A 58 9.43 -4.64 12.59
CA GLU A 58 10.03 -3.81 13.65
C GLU A 58 10.37 -2.42 13.13
N HIS A 59 10.86 -2.33 11.89
CA HIS A 59 11.09 -1.07 11.22
C HIS A 59 9.80 -0.26 11.07
N LEU A 60 8.73 -0.85 10.52
CA LEU A 60 7.45 -0.15 10.38
C LEU A 60 6.87 0.29 11.74
N ALA A 61 7.01 -0.55 12.76
CA ALA A 61 6.55 -0.23 14.11
C ALA A 61 7.32 0.96 14.71
N SER A 62 8.61 1.12 14.41
CA SER A 62 9.41 2.26 14.89
C SER A 62 9.10 3.57 14.17
N LEU A 63 8.54 3.49 12.96
CA LEU A 63 8.09 4.66 12.18
C LEU A 63 6.66 5.12 12.53
N GLY A 64 5.83 4.20 13.03
CA GLY A 64 4.44 4.47 13.38
C GLY A 64 4.26 5.09 14.77
N PRO A 65 3.07 5.63 15.08
CA PRO A 65 2.70 6.05 16.42
C PRO A 65 2.82 4.90 17.45
N ALA A 66 3.50 5.17 18.56
CA ALA A 66 3.64 4.20 19.65
C ALA A 66 2.33 4.02 20.43
N GLY A 67 2.18 2.86 21.08
CA GLY A 67 1.11 2.61 22.06
C GLY A 67 -0.29 2.36 21.47
N SER A 68 -0.43 2.28 20.15
CA SER A 68 -1.68 1.92 19.49
C SER A 68 -1.44 1.00 18.29
N PRO A 69 -2.34 0.02 18.03
CA PRO A 69 -2.19 -0.88 16.90
C PRO A 69 -2.42 -0.12 15.59
N GLY A 70 -1.65 -0.42 14.56
CA GLY A 70 -1.84 0.18 13.24
C GLY A 70 -1.41 -0.71 12.10
N VAL A 71 -1.61 -0.20 10.89
CA VAL A 71 -1.24 -0.85 9.63
C VAL A 71 -0.03 -0.14 9.06
N GLY A 72 1.02 -0.89 8.73
CA GLY A 72 2.23 -0.36 8.13
C GLY A 72 2.48 -0.97 6.76
N MET A 73 2.41 -0.14 5.72
CA MET A 73 2.77 -0.46 4.35
C MET A 73 4.14 0.14 4.02
N MET A 74 4.87 -0.50 3.10
CA MET A 74 6.12 0.01 2.55
C MET A 74 6.00 0.18 1.05
N THR A 75 6.69 1.18 0.50
CA THR A 75 6.76 1.39 -0.94
C THR A 75 8.10 1.99 -1.36
N ALA A 76 8.62 1.58 -2.51
CA ALA A 76 9.71 2.28 -3.18
C ALA A 76 9.20 3.45 -4.06
N ALA A 77 7.87 3.59 -4.20
CA ALA A 77 7.24 4.70 -4.91
C ALA A 77 7.37 6.00 -4.12
N SER A 78 7.37 7.12 -4.84
CA SER A 78 7.39 8.45 -4.22
C SER A 78 6.05 8.69 -3.53
N VAL A 79 6.00 8.63 -2.20
CA VAL A 79 4.73 8.75 -1.47
C VAL A 79 4.14 10.15 -1.53
N ASP A 80 4.93 11.17 -1.87
CA ASP A 80 4.46 12.53 -2.09
C ASP A 80 3.69 12.72 -3.42
N ARG A 81 3.72 11.71 -4.30
CA ARG A 81 2.94 11.64 -5.54
C ARG A 81 1.65 10.83 -5.37
N TYR A 82 1.15 10.70 -4.14
CA TYR A 82 -0.12 10.06 -3.88
C TYR A 82 -1.25 10.77 -4.63
N VAL A 83 -2.28 10.00 -4.98
CA VAL A 83 -3.52 10.52 -5.55
C VAL A 83 -4.64 10.11 -4.61
N SER A 84 -5.55 11.05 -4.34
CA SER A 84 -6.75 10.80 -3.55
C SER A 84 -8.00 11.13 -4.36
N SER A 85 -9.05 10.35 -4.18
CA SER A 85 -10.38 10.59 -4.76
C SER A 85 -11.45 10.17 -3.78
N SER A 86 -12.63 10.78 -3.90
CA SER A 86 -13.77 10.51 -3.04
C SER A 86 -15.03 10.29 -3.87
N ASP A 87 -15.80 9.26 -3.56
CA ASP A 87 -17.09 8.98 -4.18
C ASP A 87 -18.04 8.31 -3.18
N GLY A 88 -19.30 8.77 -3.10
CA GLY A 88 -20.30 8.19 -2.20
C GLY A 88 -19.92 8.16 -0.71
N GLY A 89 -19.00 9.03 -0.27
CA GLY A 89 -18.46 9.02 1.09
C GLY A 89 -17.35 8.00 1.34
N VAL A 90 -16.89 7.30 0.30
CA VAL A 90 -15.66 6.50 0.31
C VAL A 90 -14.50 7.40 -0.10
N ASP A 91 -13.44 7.41 0.70
CA ASP A 91 -12.19 8.10 0.39
C ASP A 91 -11.11 7.07 0.03
N VAL A 92 -10.52 7.19 -1.14
CA VAL A 92 -9.43 6.32 -1.60
C VAL A 92 -8.16 7.14 -1.78
N THR A 93 -7.04 6.65 -1.27
CA THR A 93 -5.71 7.19 -1.57
C THR A 93 -4.81 6.08 -2.09
N ALA A 94 -4.12 6.33 -3.20
CA ALA A 94 -3.18 5.40 -3.79
C ALA A 94 -1.80 6.04 -3.96
N THR A 95 -0.75 5.27 -3.67
CA THR A 95 0.61 5.55 -4.14
C THR A 95 0.96 4.53 -5.20
N VAL A 96 1.29 5.01 -6.39
CA VAL A 96 1.49 4.18 -7.57
C VAL A 96 2.93 4.32 -8.04
N GLY A 97 3.71 3.28 -7.85
CA GLY A 97 5.00 3.10 -8.51
C GLY A 97 4.91 1.93 -9.46
N LEU A 98 4.43 2.15 -10.69
CA LEU A 98 4.46 1.11 -11.72
C LEU A 98 5.88 1.03 -12.28
N ARG A 99 6.49 -0.14 -12.11
CA ARG A 99 7.78 -0.44 -12.74
C ARG A 99 7.74 -1.75 -13.48
N VAL A 100 7.30 -2.84 -12.85
CA VAL A 100 7.05 -4.11 -13.55
C VAL A 100 5.67 -4.60 -13.11
N PRO A 101 4.57 -4.07 -13.70
CA PRO A 101 3.28 -4.71 -13.56
C PRO A 101 3.41 -6.15 -14.03
N THR A 102 2.87 -7.08 -13.27
CA THR A 102 2.93 -8.50 -13.60
C THR A 102 1.58 -9.14 -13.35
N TRP A 103 1.36 -10.27 -13.99
CA TRP A 103 0.21 -11.11 -13.71
C TRP A 103 0.42 -11.83 -12.37
N ALA A 104 -0.65 -11.95 -11.58
CA ALA A 104 -0.61 -12.70 -10.33
C ALA A 104 -0.06 -14.14 -10.51
N ALA A 105 -0.29 -14.75 -11.67
CA ALA A 105 0.19 -16.08 -12.04
C ALA A 105 1.23 -16.05 -13.18
N ALA A 106 2.10 -15.03 -13.23
CA ALA A 106 3.17 -14.97 -14.21
C ALA A 106 4.17 -16.15 -14.04
N PRO A 107 4.70 -16.72 -15.14
CA PRO A 107 5.75 -17.74 -15.06
C PRO A 107 6.98 -17.25 -14.32
N GLU A 108 7.66 -18.14 -13.59
CA GLU A 108 8.93 -17.82 -12.95
C GLU A 108 9.95 -17.28 -13.98
N GLY A 109 10.63 -16.19 -13.63
CA GLY A 109 11.63 -15.57 -14.50
C GLY A 109 11.05 -14.73 -15.65
N PHE A 110 9.72 -14.57 -15.76
CA PHE A 110 9.14 -13.61 -16.69
C PHE A 110 9.55 -12.19 -16.30
N GLN A 111 10.40 -11.58 -17.12
CA GLN A 111 10.76 -10.17 -17.04
C GLN A 111 10.15 -9.48 -18.24
N ASP A 112 9.38 -8.42 -17.98
CA ASP A 112 8.92 -7.55 -19.05
C ASP A 112 10.17 -6.86 -19.69
N PRO A 113 10.46 -7.13 -20.97
CA PRO A 113 11.64 -6.59 -21.63
C PRO A 113 11.61 -5.07 -21.77
N GLU A 114 10.44 -4.43 -21.76
CA GLU A 114 10.31 -2.96 -21.85
C GLU A 114 10.59 -2.27 -20.51
N LEU A 115 10.57 -3.02 -19.40
CA LEU A 115 10.62 -2.50 -18.04
C LEU A 115 11.88 -2.92 -17.26
N ALA A 116 12.77 -3.71 -17.87
CA ALA A 116 14.10 -3.98 -17.35
C ALA A 116 15.01 -2.72 -17.44
N PRO A 117 15.88 -2.43 -16.47
CA PRO A 117 16.34 -3.28 -15.36
C PRO A 117 15.67 -3.00 -14.00
N ILE A 118 14.58 -2.22 -13.94
CA ILE A 118 14.11 -1.65 -12.68
C ILE A 118 13.08 -2.57 -12.00
N ARG A 119 13.50 -3.25 -10.93
CA ARG A 119 12.80 -4.44 -10.40
C ARG A 119 11.65 -4.19 -9.43
N VAL A 120 11.48 -2.99 -8.87
CA VAL A 120 10.55 -2.78 -7.75
C VAL A 120 9.63 -1.61 -8.02
N GLY A 121 8.35 -1.93 -8.17
CA GLY A 121 7.23 -1.01 -8.08
C GLY A 121 6.28 -1.50 -6.99
N THR A 122 5.45 -0.62 -6.43
CA THR A 122 4.31 -1.04 -5.60
C THR A 122 3.11 -0.15 -5.86
N ILE A 123 1.92 -0.72 -5.71
CA ILE A 123 0.66 0.00 -5.64
C ILE A 123 0.12 -0.24 -4.23
N ASN A 124 0.16 0.80 -3.40
CA ASN A 124 -0.44 0.75 -2.06
C ASN A 124 -1.70 1.61 -2.08
N ILE A 125 -2.82 1.06 -1.62
CA ILE A 125 -4.13 1.70 -1.62
C ILE A 125 -4.66 1.72 -0.19
N LEU A 126 -5.18 2.85 0.25
CA LEU A 126 -5.99 2.97 1.46
C LEU A 126 -7.41 3.38 1.03
N ALA A 127 -8.40 2.55 1.35
CA ALA A 127 -9.81 2.88 1.19
C ALA A 127 -10.48 3.06 2.56
N VAL A 128 -11.11 4.21 2.79
CA VAL A 128 -11.85 4.55 4.00
C VAL A 128 -13.33 4.59 3.64
N LEU A 129 -14.14 3.77 4.29
CA LEU A 129 -15.56 3.59 3.97
C LEU A 129 -16.46 4.17 5.07
N PRO A 130 -17.64 4.72 4.73
CA PRO A 130 -18.49 5.45 5.67
C PRO A 130 -19.33 4.53 6.58
N VAL A 131 -19.16 3.21 6.47
CA VAL A 131 -19.95 2.20 7.19
C VAL A 131 -19.06 1.14 7.80
N ALA A 132 -19.43 0.67 9.00
CA ALA A 132 -18.77 -0.47 9.62
C ALA A 132 -19.09 -1.75 8.84
N MET A 133 -18.05 -2.48 8.46
CA MET A 133 -18.17 -3.71 7.68
C MET A 133 -18.01 -4.95 8.55
N THR A 134 -18.80 -5.98 8.23
CA THR A 134 -18.56 -7.33 8.73
C THR A 134 -17.28 -7.90 8.11
N ASP A 135 -16.73 -8.97 8.69
CA ASP A 135 -15.52 -9.63 8.20
C ASP A 135 -15.67 -10.05 6.73
N ALA A 136 -16.82 -10.60 6.36
CA ALA A 136 -17.11 -10.96 4.96
C ALA A 136 -17.20 -9.73 4.04
N ALA A 137 -17.77 -8.62 4.52
CA ALA A 137 -17.83 -7.38 3.74
C ALA A 137 -16.43 -6.75 3.54
N LEU A 138 -15.56 -6.82 4.56
CA LEU A 138 -14.17 -6.38 4.45
C LEU A 138 -13.38 -7.20 3.42
N VAL A 139 -13.56 -8.53 3.41
CA VAL A 139 -12.94 -9.40 2.39
C VAL A 139 -13.45 -9.04 1.00
N ASN A 140 -14.76 -8.84 0.83
CA ASN A 140 -15.32 -8.39 -0.45
C ASN A 140 -14.77 -7.02 -0.88
N ALA A 141 -14.61 -6.07 0.05
CA ALA A 141 -14.04 -4.77 -0.26
C ALA A 141 -12.59 -4.87 -0.79
N VAL A 142 -11.76 -5.74 -0.22
CA VAL A 142 -10.40 -5.99 -0.74
C VAL A 142 -10.45 -6.57 -2.16
N MET A 143 -11.37 -7.48 -2.44
CA MET A 143 -11.57 -8.01 -3.80
C MET A 143 -11.96 -6.89 -4.77
N THR A 144 -12.95 -6.06 -4.42
CA THR A 144 -13.39 -4.93 -5.25
C THR A 144 -12.25 -3.93 -5.51
N VAL A 145 -11.46 -3.57 -4.48
CA VAL A 145 -10.29 -2.69 -4.67
C VAL A 145 -9.27 -3.32 -5.61
N THR A 146 -9.06 -4.64 -5.50
CA THR A 146 -8.10 -5.38 -6.36
C THR A 146 -8.58 -5.45 -7.81
N GLU A 147 -9.87 -5.69 -8.03
CA GLU A 147 -10.50 -5.69 -9.36
C GLU A 147 -10.45 -4.30 -10.00
N ALA A 148 -10.83 -3.25 -9.26
CA ALA A 148 -10.78 -1.87 -9.73
C ALA A 148 -9.35 -1.44 -10.09
N LYS A 149 -8.36 -1.78 -9.25
CA LYS A 149 -6.94 -1.55 -9.53
C LYS A 149 -6.52 -2.25 -10.82
N THR A 150 -6.90 -3.52 -10.99
CA THR A 150 -6.58 -4.30 -12.19
C THR A 150 -7.21 -3.68 -13.44
N GLN A 151 -8.48 -3.30 -13.38
CA GLN A 151 -9.18 -2.63 -14.48
C GLN A 151 -8.48 -1.33 -14.87
N ALA A 152 -8.12 -0.48 -13.89
CA ALA A 152 -7.41 0.77 -14.15
C ALA A 152 -6.06 0.54 -14.84
N LEU A 153 -5.30 -0.49 -14.45
CA LEU A 153 -4.05 -0.83 -15.12
C LEU A 153 -4.26 -1.24 -16.58
N LEU A 154 -5.28 -2.06 -16.84
CA LEU A 154 -5.60 -2.51 -18.20
C LEU A 154 -6.09 -1.36 -19.08
N GLU A 155 -6.91 -0.46 -18.54
CA GLU A 155 -7.40 0.74 -19.24
C GLU A 155 -6.24 1.70 -19.62
N GLU A 156 -5.22 1.80 -18.77
CA GLU A 156 -3.99 2.57 -19.03
C GLU A 156 -2.96 1.80 -19.88
N GLY A 157 -3.29 0.59 -20.35
CA GLY A 157 -2.46 -0.20 -21.27
C GLY A 157 -1.35 -1.04 -20.61
N TYR A 158 -1.35 -1.18 -19.29
CA TYR A 158 -0.40 -2.05 -18.59
C TYR A 158 -0.86 -3.51 -18.58
N ALA A 159 0.00 -4.42 -19.03
CA ALA A 159 -0.26 -5.85 -19.02
C ALA A 159 0.02 -6.47 -17.64
N GLY A 160 -0.93 -6.35 -16.69
CA GLY A 160 -0.82 -7.00 -15.39
C GLY A 160 -1.92 -6.59 -14.40
N THR A 161 -1.87 -7.19 -13.20
CA THR A 161 -2.84 -6.95 -12.11
C THR A 161 -2.27 -6.05 -11.01
N GLY A 162 -1.06 -5.52 -11.21
CA GLY A 162 -0.31 -4.73 -10.24
C GLY A 162 1.09 -5.28 -10.05
N THR A 163 1.66 -5.13 -8.86
CA THR A 163 2.98 -5.67 -8.51
C THR A 163 2.87 -6.77 -7.45
N ALA A 164 3.91 -7.60 -7.33
CA ALA A 164 3.94 -8.69 -6.34
C ALA A 164 3.90 -8.22 -4.87
N SER A 165 4.10 -6.92 -4.63
CA SER A 165 4.21 -6.31 -3.30
C SER A 165 3.15 -5.23 -3.05
N ASP A 166 2.05 -5.25 -3.82
CA ASP A 166 0.93 -4.33 -3.61
C ASP A 166 0.26 -4.55 -2.25
N ALA A 167 -0.24 -3.45 -1.67
CA ALA A 167 -0.98 -3.48 -0.42
C ALA A 167 -2.35 -2.77 -0.55
N VAL A 168 -3.36 -3.34 0.10
CA VAL A 168 -4.69 -2.77 0.32
C VAL A 168 -4.96 -2.74 1.82
#